data_AF-A0A327X4A6-F1
#
_entry.id   AF-A0A327X4A6-F1
#
_cell.length_a   1.000
_cell.length_b   1.000
_cell.length_c   1.000
_cell.angle_alpha   90.00
_cell.angle_beta   90.00
_cell.angle_gamma   90.00
#
_symmetry.space_group_name_H-M   'P 1'
#
loop_
_entity.id
_entity.type
_entity.pdbx_description
1 polymer ?
#
loop_
_entity_poly.entity_id
_entity_poly.type
_entity_poly.pdbx_seq_one_letter_code
_entity_poly.pdbx_strand_id
1 'polypeptide(L)'
;MRFDVTTLQQLFRIIARVVSARPIYTLQNNAQTKFADWVAYRVTPNTIDGPSRSRNWQQDPNIPATQTMVPADYNGAHATIGTDRGHQVPLASFSNTPHWATTNYLSNITPQASNLNQGPWAQLENAVRNLARTGQVII
;
A
#
# COMPACT_ATOMS: atom_id res chain seq x y z
N MET A 1 -4.97 3.73 43.70
CA MET A 1 -5.46 3.59 42.31
C MET A 1 -4.62 2.51 41.65
N ARG A 2 -5.17 1.31 41.42
CA ARG A 2 -4.45 0.19 40.78
C ARG A 2 -4.89 0.15 39.31
N PHE A 3 -3.95 0.32 38.38
CA PHE A 3 -4.22 0.11 36.97
C PHE A 3 -4.29 -1.40 36.73
N ASP A 4 -5.41 -1.85 36.19
CA ASP A 4 -5.61 -3.25 35.79
C ASP A 4 -4.78 -3.55 34.53
N VAL A 5 -3.96 -4.60 34.60
CA VAL A 5 -3.11 -5.09 33.50
C VAL A 5 -3.96 -5.43 32.27
N THR A 6 -5.22 -5.80 32.46
CA THR A 6 -6.17 -6.10 31.38
C THR A 6 -6.56 -4.83 30.60
N THR A 7 -6.73 -3.70 31.28
CA THR A 7 -7.01 -2.40 30.63
C THR A 7 -5.80 -1.88 29.87
N LEU A 8 -4.59 -2.09 30.41
CA LEU A 8 -3.35 -1.76 29.71
C LEU A 8 -3.13 -2.65 28.48
N GLN A 9 -3.41 -3.95 28.57
CA GLN A 9 -3.36 -4.84 27.40
C GLN A 9 -4.42 -4.49 26.34
N GLN A 10 -5.60 -4.02 26.73
CA GLN A 10 -6.59 -3.48 25.80
C GLN A 10 -6.09 -2.19 25.14
N LEU A 11 -5.48 -1.27 25.88
CA LEU A 11 -4.87 -0.05 25.34
C LEU A 11 -3.71 -0.35 24.37
N PHE A 12 -2.87 -1.34 24.67
CA PHE A 12 -1.82 -1.80 23.74
C PHE A 12 -2.40 -2.48 22.48
N ARG A 13 -3.55 -3.16 22.57
CA ARG A 13 -4.27 -3.69 21.40
C ARG A 13 -4.95 -2.61 20.56
N ILE A 14 -5.30 -1.47 21.16
CA ILE A 14 -5.94 -0.32 20.48
C ILE A 14 -4.94 0.45 19.59
N ILE A 15 -3.63 0.34 19.82
CA ILE A 15 -2.60 1.05 19.03
C ILE A 15 -1.59 0.06 18.43
N ALA A 16 -2.06 -1.06 17.87
CA ALA A 16 -1.18 -1.95 17.12
C ALA A 16 -0.83 -1.31 15.76
N ARG A 17 0.34 -0.68 15.70
CA ARG A 17 1.01 -0.26 14.46
C ARG A 17 2.08 -1.28 14.12
N VAL A 18 2.07 -1.75 12.88
CA VAL A 18 3.08 -2.70 12.37
C VAL A 18 3.86 -2.01 11.27
N VAL A 19 5.15 -1.78 11.49
CA VAL A 19 6.06 -1.31 10.44
C VAL A 19 6.56 -2.52 9.66
N SER A 20 6.37 -2.50 8.34
CA SER A 20 6.82 -3.56 7.43
C SER A 20 7.77 -2.95 6.41
N ALA A 21 9.04 -3.37 6.44
CA ALA A 21 10.06 -2.95 5.50
C ALA A 21 10.27 -4.01 4.42
N ARG A 22 10.40 -3.55 3.17
CA ARG A 22 10.63 -4.38 1.98
C ARG A 22 11.72 -3.75 1.12
N PRO A 23 12.28 -4.47 0.14
CA PRO A 23 13.32 -3.91 -0.73
C PRO A 23 12.95 -2.63 -1.47
N ILE A 24 11.67 -2.42 -1.83
CA ILE A 24 11.23 -1.28 -2.66
C ILE A 24 10.38 -0.24 -1.91
N TYR A 25 9.89 -0.53 -0.71
CA TYR A 25 9.12 0.41 0.10
C TYR A 25 9.10 -0.01 1.58
N THR A 26 8.77 0.93 2.46
CA THR A 26 8.41 0.67 3.85
C THR A 26 7.02 1.25 4.11
N LEU A 27 6.24 0.59 4.95
CA LEU A 27 4.94 1.10 5.39
C LEU A 27 4.71 0.90 6.88
N GLN A 28 3.79 1.68 7.44
CA GLN A 28 3.21 1.41 8.76
C GLN A 28 1.74 1.07 8.60
N ASN A 29 1.39 -0.18 8.86
CA ASN A 29 0.01 -0.63 8.86
C ASN A 29 -0.69 -0.30 10.18
N ASN A 30 -1.95 0.14 10.06
CA ASN A 30 -2.84 0.39 11.16
C ASN A 30 -3.83 -0.76 11.31
N ALA A 31 -3.69 -1.53 12.39
CA ALA A 31 -4.50 -2.71 12.63
C ALA A 31 -6.01 -2.43 12.79
N GLN A 32 -6.41 -1.18 13.08
CA GLN A 32 -7.82 -0.81 13.22
C GLN A 32 -8.46 -0.54 11.86
N THR A 33 -7.81 0.29 11.03
CA THR A 33 -8.30 0.63 9.69
C THR A 33 -8.01 -0.47 8.66
N LYS A 34 -7.04 -1.35 8.95
CA LYS A 34 -6.47 -2.39 8.07
C LYS A 34 -5.67 -1.82 6.88
N PHE A 35 -5.34 -0.53 6.92
CA PHE A 35 -4.63 0.17 5.85
C PHE A 35 -3.33 0.78 6.38
N ALA A 36 -2.41 1.10 5.47
CA ALA A 36 -1.24 1.87 5.82
C ALA A 36 -1.63 3.29 6.27
N ASP A 37 -1.10 3.75 7.41
CA ASP A 37 -1.16 5.17 7.78
C ASP A 37 -0.20 5.99 6.90
N TRP A 38 0.93 5.37 6.52
CA TRP A 38 1.90 5.94 5.60
C TRP A 38 2.64 4.83 4.84
N VAL A 39 3.09 5.18 3.64
CA VAL A 39 4.06 4.42 2.85
C VAL A 39 5.21 5.35 2.46
N ALA A 40 6.42 4.81 2.40
CA ALA A 40 7.62 5.52 1.98
C ALA A 40 8.37 4.67 0.95
N TYR A 41 8.74 5.27 -0.17
CA TYR A 41 9.35 4.56 -1.28
C TYR A 41 10.24 5.50 -2.07
N ARG A 42 11.19 4.94 -2.83
CA ARG A 42 12.16 5.71 -3.61
C ARG A 42 12.08 5.33 -5.08
N VAL A 43 11.64 6.26 -5.92
CA VAL A 43 11.57 6.07 -7.37
C VAL A 43 12.88 6.53 -7.99
N THR A 44 13.45 5.70 -8.85
CA THR A 44 14.72 5.99 -9.55
C THR A 44 14.57 5.64 -11.04
N PRO A 45 15.48 6.09 -11.92
CA PRO A 45 15.47 5.68 -13.33
C PRO A 45 15.47 4.16 -13.51
N ASN A 46 16.08 3.41 -12.58
CA ASN A 46 16.21 1.96 -12.67
C ASN A 46 14.98 1.19 -12.18
N THR A 47 14.06 1.82 -11.44
CA THR A 47 12.87 1.13 -10.90
C THR A 47 11.68 1.18 -11.85
N ILE A 48 11.65 2.18 -12.74
CA ILE A 48 10.58 2.48 -13.69
C ILE A 48 10.81 1.82 -15.05
N ASP A 49 9.83 1.92 -15.95
CA ASP A 49 9.92 1.51 -17.36
C ASP A 49 10.24 0.02 -17.59
N GLY A 50 9.93 -0.81 -16.60
CA GLY A 50 9.90 -2.26 -16.77
C GLY A 50 8.65 -2.74 -17.52
N PRO A 51 8.56 -4.03 -17.83
CA PRO A 51 7.44 -4.59 -18.58
C PRO A 51 6.10 -4.43 -17.83
N SER A 52 5.00 -4.53 -18.56
CA SER A 52 3.66 -4.64 -17.98
C SER A 52 3.61 -5.76 -16.94
N ARG A 53 3.06 -5.46 -15.76
CA ARG A 53 2.96 -6.41 -14.64
C ARG A 53 1.51 -6.76 -14.34
N SER A 54 1.28 -8.00 -13.92
CA SER A 54 -0.04 -8.47 -13.49
C SER A 54 -0.39 -7.91 -12.11
N ARG A 55 -1.69 -7.89 -11.79
CA ARG A 55 -2.18 -7.52 -10.47
C ARG A 55 -2.70 -8.77 -9.76
N ASN A 56 -1.79 -9.42 -9.04
CA ASN A 56 -2.10 -10.61 -8.24
C ASN A 56 -2.30 -10.18 -6.78
N TRP A 57 -3.53 -9.86 -6.41
CA TRP A 57 -3.87 -9.36 -5.07
C TRP A 57 -3.67 -10.42 -4.00
N GLN A 58 -2.92 -10.09 -2.96
CA GLN A 58 -2.60 -11.02 -1.88
C GLN A 58 -2.66 -10.33 -0.53
N GLN A 59 -3.11 -11.06 0.49
CA GLN A 59 -2.92 -10.62 1.87
C GLN A 59 -1.42 -10.47 2.15
N ASP A 60 -1.03 -9.45 2.91
CA ASP A 60 0.36 -9.24 3.25
C ASP A 60 0.86 -10.34 4.21
N PRO A 61 1.89 -11.14 3.85
CA PRO A 61 2.36 -12.25 4.68
C PRO A 61 3.15 -11.81 5.92
N ASN A 62 3.60 -10.55 6.01
CA ASN A 62 4.37 -10.01 7.13
C ASN A 62 3.48 -9.31 8.17
N ILE A 63 2.18 -9.25 7.94
CA ILE A 63 1.22 -8.60 8.84
C ILE A 63 0.23 -9.65 9.31
N PRO A 64 -0.11 -9.71 10.62
CA PRO A 64 -1.11 -10.65 11.11
C PRO A 64 -2.40 -10.53 10.30
N ALA A 65 -2.97 -11.68 9.89
CA ALA A 65 -4.14 -11.72 9.01
C ALA A 65 -5.34 -10.94 9.56
N THR A 66 -5.45 -10.83 10.87
CA THR A 66 -6.49 -10.06 11.57
C THR A 66 -6.26 -8.54 11.50
N GLN A 67 -5.18 -8.05 10.91
CA GLN A 67 -4.77 -6.65 10.91
C GLN A 67 -4.62 -6.04 9.51
N THR A 68 -4.87 -6.80 8.44
CA THR A 68 -4.84 -6.35 7.04
C THR A 68 -5.99 -7.01 6.27
N MET A 69 -6.38 -6.45 5.12
CA MET A 69 -7.42 -7.02 4.28
C MET A 69 -6.97 -8.31 3.56
N VAL A 70 -7.97 -9.11 3.14
CA VAL A 70 -7.86 -10.24 2.20
C VAL A 70 -8.53 -9.89 0.87
N PRO A 71 -8.21 -10.59 -0.25
CA PRO A 71 -8.78 -10.26 -1.56
C PRO A 71 -10.31 -10.25 -1.61
N ALA A 72 -10.95 -11.12 -0.81
CA ALA A 72 -12.39 -11.24 -0.71
C ALA A 72 -13.08 -9.99 -0.13
N ASP A 73 -12.39 -9.21 0.71
CA ASP A 73 -12.97 -7.99 1.33
C ASP A 73 -13.28 -6.89 0.29
N TYR A 74 -12.64 -6.96 -0.87
CA TYR A 74 -12.85 -6.03 -1.98
C TYR A 74 -13.91 -6.52 -2.99
N ASN A 75 -14.53 -7.69 -2.77
CA ASN A 75 -15.56 -8.19 -3.66
C ASN A 75 -16.79 -7.28 -3.62
N GLY A 76 -17.24 -6.82 -4.79
CA GLY A 76 -18.41 -5.93 -4.91
C GLY A 76 -18.12 -4.45 -4.58
N ALA A 77 -16.99 -4.11 -3.95
CA ALA A 77 -16.69 -2.74 -3.52
C ALA A 77 -16.78 -1.69 -4.64
N HIS A 78 -16.29 -2.02 -5.84
CA HIS A 78 -16.43 -1.13 -6.99
C HIS A 78 -17.90 -0.82 -7.32
N ALA A 79 -18.76 -1.84 -7.33
CA ALA A 79 -20.17 -1.69 -7.66
C ALA A 79 -20.98 -1.02 -6.54
N THR A 80 -20.60 -1.21 -5.27
CA THR A 80 -21.39 -0.74 -4.12
C THR A 80 -20.96 0.62 -3.59
N ILE A 81 -19.65 0.91 -3.64
CA ILE A 81 -19.09 2.15 -3.07
C ILE A 81 -18.19 2.91 -4.05
N GLY A 82 -18.10 2.49 -5.32
CA GLY A 82 -17.42 3.24 -6.38
C GLY A 82 -15.89 3.31 -6.21
N THR A 83 -15.29 2.27 -5.61
CA THR A 83 -13.84 2.24 -5.33
C THR A 83 -13.10 1.15 -6.09
N ASP A 84 -11.86 1.45 -6.47
CA ASP A 84 -10.88 0.49 -6.96
C ASP A 84 -9.96 0.00 -5.83
N ARG A 85 -9.19 -1.06 -6.11
CA ARG A 85 -8.01 -1.45 -5.33
C ARG A 85 -6.87 -0.48 -5.66
N GLY A 86 -6.84 0.67 -4.98
CA GLY A 86 -5.88 1.76 -5.22
C GLY A 86 -4.54 1.52 -4.54
N HIS A 87 -3.46 1.53 -5.33
CA HIS A 87 -2.07 1.41 -4.86
C HIS A 87 -1.62 2.67 -4.10
N GLN A 88 -0.98 2.50 -2.95
CA GLN A 88 -0.26 3.58 -2.26
C GLN A 88 1.18 3.70 -2.79
N VAL A 89 1.89 2.58 -2.90
CA VAL A 89 3.14 2.46 -3.64
C VAL A 89 2.80 2.03 -5.08
N PRO A 90 3.06 2.86 -6.10
CA PRO A 90 2.59 2.62 -7.46
C PRO A 90 3.35 1.50 -8.16
N LEU A 91 2.63 0.45 -8.58
CA LEU A 91 3.20 -0.72 -9.27
C LEU A 91 4.05 -0.34 -10.50
N ALA A 92 3.59 0.62 -11.29
CA ALA A 92 4.29 1.06 -12.50
C ALA A 92 5.62 1.78 -12.21
N SER A 93 5.80 2.36 -11.02
CA SER A 93 7.06 3.03 -10.64
C SER A 93 8.14 2.04 -10.17
N PHE A 94 7.76 0.77 -9.99
CA PHE A 94 8.64 -0.32 -9.56
C PHE A 94 8.59 -1.52 -10.51
N SER A 95 8.01 -1.36 -11.71
CA SER A 95 7.82 -2.43 -12.68
C SER A 95 9.13 -3.06 -13.18
N ASN A 96 10.25 -2.32 -13.11
CA ASN A 96 11.58 -2.81 -13.50
C ASN A 96 12.38 -3.44 -12.36
N THR A 97 11.76 -3.64 -11.19
CA THR A 97 12.40 -4.32 -10.06
C THR A 97 11.98 -5.79 -10.00
N PRO A 98 12.78 -6.70 -9.41
CA PRO A 98 12.32 -8.05 -9.14
C PRO A 98 11.26 -8.13 -8.02
N HIS A 99 11.04 -7.03 -7.29
CA HIS A 99 10.14 -6.96 -6.13
C HIS A 99 8.80 -6.30 -6.43
N TRP A 100 8.51 -5.98 -7.70
CA TRP A 100 7.28 -5.29 -8.14
C TRP A 100 6.00 -5.95 -7.59
N ALA A 101 6.00 -7.28 -7.47
CA ALA A 101 4.84 -8.04 -7.02
C ALA A 101 4.40 -7.68 -5.59
N THR A 102 5.34 -7.23 -4.74
CA THR A 102 5.04 -6.81 -3.38
C THR A 102 4.16 -5.55 -3.31
N THR A 103 4.02 -4.79 -4.41
CA THR A 103 3.07 -3.68 -4.48
C THR A 103 1.62 -4.15 -4.52
N ASN A 104 1.35 -5.42 -4.83
CA ASN A 104 0.00 -6.00 -4.85
C ASN A 104 -0.44 -6.56 -3.48
N TYR A 105 0.37 -6.45 -2.44
CA TYR A 105 -0.05 -6.79 -1.09
C TYR A 105 -1.08 -5.80 -0.57
N LEU A 106 -2.16 -6.30 0.04
CA LEU A 106 -3.30 -5.48 0.44
C LEU A 106 -3.00 -4.48 1.56
N SER A 107 -1.87 -4.60 2.24
CA SER A 107 -1.33 -3.58 3.15
C SER A 107 -0.92 -2.29 2.41
N ASN A 108 -0.64 -2.39 1.10
CA ASN A 108 -0.34 -1.28 0.20
C ASN A 108 -1.58 -0.80 -0.60
N ILE A 109 -2.76 -1.36 -0.32
CA ILE A 109 -3.99 -1.10 -1.08
C ILE A 109 -5.05 -0.51 -0.18
N THR A 110 -5.74 0.52 -0.68
CA THR A 110 -6.94 1.08 -0.05
C THR A 110 -8.10 1.08 -1.04
N PRO A 111 -9.36 0.97 -0.60
CA PRO A 111 -10.53 1.30 -1.42
C PRO A 111 -10.45 2.79 -1.80
N GLN A 112 -9.96 3.07 -3.00
CA GLN A 112 -9.77 4.43 -3.49
C GLN A 112 -10.88 4.74 -4.49
N ALA A 113 -11.55 5.88 -4.35
CA ALA A 113 -12.59 6.28 -5.30
C ALA A 113 -12.06 6.23 -6.74
N SER A 114 -12.79 5.57 -7.65
CA SER A 114 -12.27 5.23 -8.98
C SER A 114 -11.89 6.47 -9.80
N ASN A 115 -12.62 7.58 -9.65
CA ASN A 115 -12.30 8.87 -10.28
C ASN A 115 -10.98 9.48 -9.79
N LEU A 116 -10.65 9.30 -8.51
CA LEU A 116 -9.37 9.73 -7.95
C LEU A 116 -8.25 8.82 -8.44
N ASN A 117 -8.41 7.50 -8.31
CA ASN A 117 -7.42 6.48 -8.68
C ASN A 117 -7.00 6.59 -10.15
N GLN A 118 -7.99 6.62 -11.05
CA GLN A 118 -7.75 6.59 -12.49
C GLN A 118 -7.47 7.97 -13.09
N GLY A 119 -7.73 9.04 -12.33
CA GLY A 119 -7.60 10.42 -12.77
C GLY A 119 -6.40 11.14 -12.13
N PRO A 120 -6.63 12.11 -11.23
CA PRO A 120 -5.55 12.93 -10.67
C PRO A 120 -4.43 12.12 -10.01
N TRP A 121 -4.75 11.00 -9.35
CA TRP A 121 -3.74 10.16 -8.70
C TRP A 121 -2.81 9.50 -9.74
N ALA A 122 -3.38 8.87 -10.78
CA ALA A 122 -2.60 8.33 -11.89
C ALA A 122 -1.75 9.40 -12.62
N GLN A 123 -2.25 10.64 -12.73
CA GLN A 123 -1.49 11.75 -13.30
C GLN A 123 -0.29 12.14 -12.43
N LEU A 124 -0.47 12.22 -11.11
CA LEU A 124 0.63 12.46 -10.16
C LEU A 124 1.69 11.35 -10.25
N GLU A 125 1.28 10.08 -10.25
CA GLU A 125 2.19 8.95 -10.39
C GLU A 125 2.97 8.99 -11.72
N ASN A 126 2.31 9.38 -12.81
CA ASN A 126 2.96 9.59 -14.11
C ASN A 126 3.98 10.73 -14.06
N ALA A 127 3.67 11.85 -13.40
CA ALA A 127 4.58 12.97 -13.24
C ALA A 127 5.84 12.58 -12.46
N VAL A 128 5.70 11.82 -11.36
CA VAL A 128 6.83 11.27 -10.60
C VAL A 128 7.71 10.39 -11.48
N ARG A 129 7.11 9.50 -12.30
CA ARG A 129 7.89 8.67 -13.25
C ARG A 129 8.58 9.51 -14.31
N ASN A 130 7.91 10.51 -14.87
CA ASN A 130 8.51 11.42 -15.86
C ASN A 130 9.74 12.13 -15.29
N LEU A 131 9.66 12.59 -14.04
CA LEU A 131 10.79 13.24 -13.38
C LEU A 131 11.94 12.26 -13.12
N ALA A 132 11.63 11.04 -12.70
CA ALA A 132 12.65 10.00 -12.56
C ALA A 132 13.34 9.66 -13.90
N ARG A 133 12.64 9.72 -15.05
CA ARG A 133 13.27 9.53 -16.38
C ARG A 133 14.33 10.56 -16.70
N THR A 134 14.31 11.75 -16.09
CA THR A 134 15.34 12.77 -16.29
C THR A 134 16.60 12.52 -15.46
N GLY A 135 16.73 11.35 -14.83
CA GLY A 135 17.85 10.99 -13.96
C GLY A 135 17.63 11.35 -12.49
N GLN A 136 16.51 11.96 -12.12
CA GLN A 136 16.24 12.34 -10.74
C GLN A 136 15.81 11.15 -9.88
N VAL A 137 16.12 11.26 -8.59
CA VAL A 137 15.68 10.34 -7.56
C VAL A 137 14.56 11.01 -6.77
N ILE A 138 13.39 10.38 -6.73
CA ILE A 138 12.22 10.90 -6.03
C ILE A 138 12.00 10.08 -4.75
N ILE A 139 11.85 10.76 -3.61
CA ILE A 139 11.67 10.18 -2.27
C ILE A 139 10.40 10.80 -1.67
#